data_AF-A0A353J9D5-F1
#
_entry.id   AF-A0A353J9D5-F1
#
_cell.length_a   1.000
_cell.length_b   1.000
_cell.length_c   1.000
_cell.angle_alpha   90.00
_cell.angle_beta   90.00
_cell.angle_gamma   90.00
#
_symmetry.space_group_name_H-M   'P 1'
#
loop_
_entity.id
_entity.type
_entity.pdbx_description
1 polymer ?
#
loop_
_entity_poly.entity_id
_entity_poly.type
_entity_poly.pdbx_seq_one_letter_code
_entity_poly.pdbx_strand_id
1 'polypeptide(L)'
;MRKNIIGLVTLLAISLSFVKQPPVKNVISDENIVNAVTTEITMKQIADFLITKKEHYPLSDEFIERYQQSSGGYLDYAKQVGHVVDKSIHEPNQKWHFFDSWYYRTIEEEAAEGNDFETASAKSRVYSMLLCPELLLWIYEACDVSPSKVKKAKDVAEQGKSSKTSTTTIASNMRKVVAWEDLEVNILEYLNQ
;
A
#
# COMPACT_ATOMS: atom_id res chain seq x y z
N MET A 1 63.48 -41.74 -72.01
CA MET A 1 62.53 -42.66 -72.70
C MET A 1 61.22 -42.69 -71.92
N ARG A 2 60.11 -42.59 -72.64
CA ARG A 2 58.72 -42.51 -72.15
C ARG A 2 58.32 -43.73 -71.30
N LYS A 3 57.41 -43.51 -70.33
CA LYS A 3 56.15 -44.27 -70.19
C LYS A 3 55.20 -43.54 -69.23
N ASN A 4 53.98 -43.31 -69.74
CA ASN A 4 52.79 -42.86 -69.03
C ASN A 4 52.37 -43.89 -67.96
N ILE A 5 51.63 -43.47 -66.94
CA ILE A 5 50.36 -44.10 -66.51
C ILE A 5 49.56 -43.09 -65.69
N ILE A 6 48.28 -43.07 -66.01
CA ILE A 6 47.18 -42.26 -65.50
C ILE A 6 46.79 -42.76 -64.10
N GLY A 7 46.68 -41.84 -63.14
CA GLY A 7 46.17 -42.11 -61.78
C GLY A 7 45.11 -41.09 -61.41
N LEU A 8 43.86 -41.50 -61.59
CA LEU A 8 42.63 -40.81 -61.19
C LEU A 8 42.63 -40.57 -59.67
N VAL A 9 42.63 -39.32 -59.21
CA VAL A 9 42.39 -38.99 -57.80
C VAL A 9 40.97 -38.44 -57.67
N THR A 10 40.13 -39.26 -57.06
CA THR A 10 38.74 -39.01 -56.74
C THR A 10 38.64 -37.88 -55.71
N LEU A 11 37.77 -36.91 -56.00
CA LEU A 11 37.41 -35.80 -55.11
C LEU A 11 36.68 -36.37 -53.87
N LEU A 12 37.27 -36.23 -52.68
CA LEU A 12 36.58 -36.47 -51.42
C LEU A 12 36.14 -35.11 -50.85
N ALA A 13 34.84 -34.94 -50.72
CA ALA A 13 34.21 -33.76 -50.15
C ALA A 13 34.59 -33.60 -48.67
N ILE A 14 35.04 -32.40 -48.30
CA ILE A 14 34.91 -31.91 -46.92
C ILE A 14 33.97 -30.72 -47.01
N SER A 15 32.71 -30.96 -46.65
CA SER A 15 31.76 -29.94 -46.27
C SER A 15 32.33 -29.18 -45.06
N LEU A 16 32.75 -27.93 -45.29
CA LEU A 16 32.98 -26.97 -44.23
C LEU A 16 31.63 -26.75 -43.53
N SER A 17 31.45 -27.49 -42.45
CA SER A 17 30.37 -27.26 -41.50
C SER A 17 30.57 -25.86 -40.95
N PHE A 18 29.59 -24.98 -41.18
CA PHE A 18 29.49 -23.68 -40.54
C PHE A 18 29.60 -23.88 -39.02
N VAL A 19 30.76 -23.57 -38.44
CA VAL A 19 30.87 -23.40 -36.99
C VAL A 19 30.16 -22.09 -36.68
N LYS A 20 28.94 -22.24 -36.16
CA LYS A 20 28.16 -21.19 -35.53
C LYS A 20 29.03 -20.58 -34.43
N GLN A 21 29.44 -19.32 -34.59
CA GLN A 21 30.15 -18.63 -33.52
C GLN A 21 29.26 -18.63 -32.26
N PRO A 22 29.81 -18.96 -31.08
CA PRO A 22 29.04 -18.85 -29.85
C PRO A 22 28.68 -17.37 -29.63
N PRO A 23 27.48 -17.06 -29.12
CA PRO A 23 27.11 -15.69 -28.81
C PRO A 23 28.09 -15.12 -27.79
N VAL A 24 28.52 -13.88 -28.08
CA VAL A 24 29.33 -13.03 -27.21
C VAL A 24 28.77 -13.09 -25.79
N LYS A 25 29.58 -13.57 -24.84
CA LYS A 25 29.31 -13.38 -23.41
C LYS A 25 29.41 -11.87 -23.15
N ASN A 26 28.27 -11.20 -23.09
CA ASN A 26 28.21 -9.95 -22.33
C ASN A 26 28.50 -10.33 -20.88
N VAL A 27 29.70 -9.96 -20.44
CA VAL A 27 30.03 -9.85 -19.02
C VAL A 27 29.17 -8.69 -18.51
N ILE A 28 27.99 -9.03 -18.01
CA ILE A 28 27.21 -8.12 -17.17
C ILE A 28 27.98 -8.09 -15.85
N SER A 29 28.58 -6.95 -15.55
CA SER A 29 29.13 -6.64 -14.24
C SER A 29 28.05 -6.86 -13.17
N ASP A 30 28.43 -7.47 -12.05
CA ASP A 30 27.62 -7.75 -10.86
C ASP A 30 27.15 -6.48 -10.12
N GLU A 31 26.57 -5.52 -10.84
CA GLU A 31 25.94 -4.33 -10.31
C GLU A 31 24.68 -4.07 -11.15
N ASN A 32 23.50 -4.13 -10.51
CA ASN A 32 22.14 -3.95 -11.07
C ASN A 32 21.30 -5.20 -11.35
N ILE A 33 21.30 -6.18 -10.44
CA ILE A 33 20.07 -6.93 -10.14
C ILE A 33 19.63 -6.56 -8.72
N VAL A 34 19.25 -5.29 -8.55
CA VAL A 34 18.27 -4.97 -7.52
C VAL A 34 16.94 -5.44 -8.11
N ASN A 35 16.64 -6.72 -7.95
CA ASN A 35 15.28 -7.21 -8.05
C ASN A 35 14.51 -6.54 -6.92
N ALA A 36 14.05 -5.31 -7.14
CA ALA A 36 12.98 -4.72 -6.37
C ALA A 36 11.72 -5.51 -6.73
N VAL A 37 11.59 -6.70 -6.14
CA VAL A 37 10.27 -7.23 -5.83
C VAL A 37 9.70 -6.16 -4.90
N THR A 38 8.90 -5.24 -5.44
CA THR A 38 8.07 -4.39 -4.58
C THR A 38 7.05 -5.32 -3.97
N THR A 39 7.45 -5.99 -2.89
CA THR A 39 6.55 -6.79 -2.07
C THR A 39 5.43 -5.85 -1.67
N GLU A 40 4.22 -6.20 -2.07
CA GLU A 40 3.01 -5.49 -1.68
C GLU A 40 3.02 -5.28 -0.16
N ILE A 41 2.78 -4.06 0.31
CA ILE A 41 2.69 -3.77 1.74
C ILE A 41 1.48 -4.54 2.29
N THR A 42 1.76 -5.41 3.26
CA THR A 42 0.75 -6.21 3.97
C THR A 42 0.05 -5.40 5.06
N MET A 43 -1.11 -5.88 5.50
CA MET A 43 -1.85 -5.31 6.63
C MET A 43 -1.01 -5.25 7.91
N LYS A 44 -0.22 -6.28 8.17
CA LYS A 44 0.72 -6.28 9.30
C LYS A 44 1.77 -5.18 9.16
N GLN A 45 2.38 -5.01 8.00
CA GLN A 45 3.41 -4.00 7.78
C GLN A 45 2.88 -2.56 7.94
N ILE A 46 1.69 -2.26 7.41
CA ILE A 46 1.09 -0.93 7.63
C ILE A 46 0.66 -0.74 9.08
N ALA A 47 0.19 -1.78 9.78
CA ALA A 47 -0.13 -1.71 11.20
C ALA A 47 1.12 -1.46 12.06
N ASP A 48 2.21 -2.17 11.77
CA ASP A 48 3.52 -1.98 12.43
C ASP A 48 4.09 -0.57 12.16
N PHE A 49 3.80 0.04 11.01
CA PHE A 49 4.13 1.44 10.76
C PHE A 49 3.23 2.38 11.56
N LEU A 50 1.90 2.24 11.46
CA LEU A 50 0.92 3.13 12.06
C LEU A 50 0.93 3.09 13.60
N ILE A 51 1.34 2.00 14.23
CA ILE A 51 1.43 1.90 15.69
C ILE A 51 2.52 2.84 16.25
N THR A 52 3.53 3.18 15.44
CA THR A 52 4.58 4.16 15.83
C THR A 52 4.11 5.62 15.77
N LYS A 53 2.95 5.87 15.16
CA LYS A 53 2.44 7.21 14.89
C LYS A 53 1.67 7.78 16.08
N LYS A 54 1.46 9.09 16.07
CA LYS A 54 0.79 9.82 17.15
C LYS A 54 -0.71 9.52 17.14
N GLU A 55 -1.34 9.64 18.30
CA GLU A 55 -2.80 9.55 18.41
C GLU A 55 -3.49 10.76 17.77
N HIS A 56 -2.89 11.94 17.97
CA HIS A 56 -3.45 13.24 17.58
C HIS A 56 -2.65 13.92 16.47
N TYR A 57 -3.39 14.47 15.52
CA TYR A 57 -2.86 15.29 14.43
C TYR A 57 -3.80 16.47 14.15
N PRO A 58 -3.26 17.68 13.87
CA PRO A 58 -4.06 18.91 13.88
C PRO A 58 -5.25 18.94 12.92
N LEU A 59 -5.11 18.43 11.68
CA LEU A 59 -6.20 18.51 10.70
C LEU A 59 -7.28 17.44 10.98
N SER A 60 -6.86 16.27 11.46
CA SER A 60 -7.74 15.20 11.91
C SER A 60 -8.54 15.63 13.13
N ASP A 61 -7.88 16.16 14.16
CA ASP A 61 -8.54 16.65 15.39
C ASP A 61 -9.55 17.76 15.09
N GLU A 62 -9.16 18.76 14.27
CA GLU A 62 -10.06 19.84 13.84
C GLU A 62 -11.31 19.28 13.11
N PHE A 63 -11.14 18.22 12.31
CA PHE A 63 -12.25 17.57 11.64
C PHE A 63 -13.16 16.82 12.62
N ILE A 64 -12.59 16.12 13.61
CA ILE A 64 -13.34 15.40 14.65
C ILE A 64 -14.23 16.35 15.46
N GLU A 65 -13.70 17.47 15.95
CA GLU A 65 -14.48 18.43 16.77
C GLU A 65 -15.81 18.84 16.12
N ARG A 66 -15.80 18.98 14.78
CA ARG A 66 -16.92 19.48 14.00
C ARG A 66 -17.79 18.39 13.39
N TYR A 67 -17.17 17.33 12.86
CA TYR A 67 -17.81 16.37 11.97
C TYR A 67 -17.74 14.91 12.43
N GLN A 68 -17.25 14.64 13.66
CA GLN A 68 -17.33 13.30 14.25
C GLN A 68 -18.76 12.76 14.08
N GLN A 69 -18.84 11.51 13.63
CA GLN A 69 -20.09 10.77 13.59
C GLN A 69 -20.81 10.83 14.97
N SER A 70 -22.14 10.79 14.99
CA SER A 70 -22.90 10.88 16.24
C SER A 70 -23.18 9.52 16.90
N SER A 71 -23.11 8.43 16.13
CA SER A 71 -23.49 7.07 16.55
C SER A 71 -23.04 6.04 15.51
N GLY A 72 -23.00 4.76 15.85
CA GLY A 72 -22.69 3.70 14.89
C GLY A 72 -21.21 3.35 14.84
N GLY A 73 -20.90 2.14 14.37
CA GLY A 73 -19.54 1.66 14.15
C GLY A 73 -18.67 1.79 15.40
N TYR A 74 -17.56 2.51 15.27
CA TYR A 74 -16.57 2.63 16.33
C TYR A 74 -17.06 3.36 17.59
N LEU A 75 -18.06 4.24 17.47
CA LEU A 75 -18.60 4.96 18.62
C LEU A 75 -19.48 4.08 19.50
N ASP A 76 -20.23 3.16 18.90
CA ASP A 76 -21.03 2.21 19.64
C ASP A 76 -20.13 1.17 20.32
N TYR A 77 -19.07 0.75 19.61
CA TYR A 77 -18.04 -0.11 20.19
C TYR A 77 -17.29 0.58 21.35
N ALA A 78 -16.91 1.86 21.20
CA ALA A 78 -16.30 2.64 22.26
C ALA A 78 -17.17 2.66 23.52
N LYS A 79 -18.47 2.94 23.38
CA LYS A 79 -19.43 2.89 24.50
C LYS A 79 -19.54 1.49 25.11
N GLN A 80 -19.56 0.45 24.28
CA GLN A 80 -19.66 -0.94 24.73
C GLN A 80 -18.47 -1.34 25.61
N VAL A 81 -17.25 -0.92 25.26
CA VAL A 81 -16.03 -1.25 26.02
C VAL A 81 -15.69 -0.23 27.10
N GLY A 82 -16.53 0.79 27.31
CA GLY A 82 -16.30 1.84 28.30
C GLY A 82 -15.21 2.84 27.93
N HIS A 83 -14.87 2.94 26.64
CA HIS A 83 -13.95 3.96 26.13
C HIS A 83 -14.63 5.34 26.12
N VAL A 84 -13.82 6.39 26.26
CA VAL A 84 -14.31 7.77 26.30
C VAL A 84 -14.89 8.18 24.94
N VAL A 85 -16.05 8.82 24.96
CA VAL A 85 -16.69 9.39 23.75
C VAL A 85 -16.98 10.86 24.01
N ASP A 86 -16.03 11.71 23.63
CA ASP A 86 -16.11 13.16 23.76
C ASP A 86 -15.26 13.82 22.66
N LYS A 87 -15.94 14.35 21.64
CA LYS A 87 -15.28 15.04 20.52
C LYS A 87 -14.52 16.32 20.91
N SER A 88 -14.82 16.92 22.07
CA SER A 88 -14.13 18.14 22.52
C SER A 88 -12.69 17.86 22.99
N ILE A 89 -12.41 16.60 23.28
CA ILE A 89 -11.06 16.08 23.59
C ILE A 89 -10.64 15.03 22.53
N HIS A 90 -11.30 15.04 21.38
CA HIS A 90 -11.02 14.18 20.22
C HIS A 90 -11.11 12.67 20.49
N GLU A 91 -11.93 12.25 21.45
CA GLU A 91 -12.13 10.84 21.79
C GLU A 91 -13.46 10.27 21.22
N PRO A 92 -13.48 9.03 20.71
CA PRO A 92 -12.33 8.14 20.53
C PRO A 92 -11.34 8.68 19.50
N ASN A 93 -10.04 8.68 19.83
CA ASN A 93 -9.02 9.13 18.91
C ASN A 93 -8.89 8.15 17.72
N GLN A 94 -8.39 8.65 16.59
CA GLN A 94 -8.42 7.87 15.35
C GLN A 94 -7.41 6.73 15.31
N LYS A 95 -6.36 6.76 16.15
CA LYS A 95 -5.47 5.62 16.34
C LYS A 95 -6.20 4.47 17.04
N TRP A 96 -6.92 4.76 18.13
CA TRP A 96 -7.77 3.78 18.80
C TRP A 96 -8.84 3.23 17.85
N HIS A 97 -9.47 4.11 17.06
CA HIS A 97 -10.42 3.67 16.03
C HIS A 97 -9.78 2.69 15.03
N PHE A 98 -8.57 2.98 14.56
CA PHE A 98 -7.84 2.09 13.65
C PHE A 98 -7.55 0.73 14.31
N PHE A 99 -6.93 0.71 15.49
CA PHE A 99 -6.42 -0.51 16.10
C PHE A 99 -7.51 -1.31 16.81
N ASP A 100 -8.10 -0.72 17.84
CA ASP A 100 -9.02 -1.40 18.76
C ASP A 100 -10.39 -1.63 18.11
N SER A 101 -10.91 -0.66 17.37
CA SER A 101 -12.26 -0.77 16.81
C SER A 101 -12.32 -1.39 15.42
N TRP A 102 -11.22 -1.43 14.67
CA TRP A 102 -11.22 -1.95 13.30
C TRP A 102 -10.22 -3.09 13.11
N TYR A 103 -8.92 -2.85 13.24
CA TYR A 103 -7.86 -3.79 12.87
C TYR A 103 -7.91 -5.10 13.67
N TYR A 104 -7.84 -5.04 15.01
CA TYR A 104 -7.81 -6.25 15.85
C TYR A 104 -9.11 -7.05 15.74
N ARG A 105 -10.24 -6.35 15.69
CA ARG A 105 -11.54 -6.99 15.46
C ARG A 105 -11.63 -7.68 14.11
N THR A 106 -11.12 -7.04 13.06
CA THR A 106 -11.12 -7.63 11.71
C THR A 106 -10.22 -8.87 11.66
N ILE A 107 -9.08 -8.89 12.37
CA ILE A 107 -8.25 -10.09 12.51
C ILE A 107 -9.05 -11.23 13.12
N GLU A 108 -9.74 -10.99 14.23
CA GLU A 108 -10.55 -12.01 14.90
C GLU A 108 -11.68 -12.54 14.02
N GLU A 109 -12.40 -11.63 13.35
CA GLU A 109 -13.51 -11.96 12.44
C GLU A 109 -13.02 -12.78 11.22
N GLU A 110 -11.93 -12.36 10.57
CA GLU A 110 -11.37 -13.06 9.41
C GLU A 110 -10.70 -14.40 9.79
N ALA A 111 -10.04 -14.48 10.95
CA ALA A 111 -9.47 -15.74 11.44
C ALA A 111 -10.55 -16.78 11.74
N ALA A 112 -11.73 -16.37 12.21
CA ALA A 112 -12.88 -17.26 12.40
C ALA A 112 -13.40 -17.84 11.07
N GLU A 113 -13.18 -17.13 9.96
CA GLU A 113 -13.49 -17.59 8.60
C GLU A 113 -12.33 -18.38 7.94
N GLY A 114 -11.19 -18.53 8.63
CA GLY A 114 -10.00 -19.20 8.13
C GLY A 114 -9.13 -18.35 7.20
N ASN A 115 -9.33 -17.03 7.18
CA ASN A 115 -8.54 -16.10 6.39
C ASN A 115 -7.37 -15.54 7.22
N ASP A 116 -6.25 -15.26 6.55
CA ASP A 116 -5.12 -14.52 7.13
C ASP A 116 -5.22 -13.05 6.71
N PHE A 117 -5.84 -12.23 7.57
CA PHE A 117 -6.01 -10.80 7.31
C PHE A 117 -4.69 -10.02 7.34
N GLU A 118 -3.73 -10.45 8.15
CA GLU A 118 -2.47 -9.75 8.36
C GLU A 118 -1.56 -9.78 7.12
N THR A 119 -1.65 -10.84 6.31
CA THR A 119 -0.95 -10.96 5.03
C THR A 119 -1.66 -10.27 3.86
N ALA A 120 -2.89 -9.79 4.05
CA ALA A 120 -3.66 -9.14 2.99
C ALA A 120 -3.03 -7.79 2.56
N SER A 121 -3.33 -7.38 1.32
CA SER A 121 -2.91 -6.09 0.76
C SER A 121 -3.41 -4.89 1.58
N ALA A 122 -2.49 -4.07 2.10
CA ALA A 122 -2.81 -2.81 2.74
C ALA A 122 -3.44 -1.80 1.77
N LYS A 123 -3.01 -1.78 0.50
CA LYS A 123 -3.60 -0.93 -0.54
C LYS A 123 -5.08 -1.27 -0.75
N SER A 124 -5.42 -2.56 -0.70
CA SER A 124 -6.81 -3.00 -0.78
C SER A 124 -7.59 -2.63 0.48
N ARG A 125 -7.15 -3.11 1.65
CA ARG A 125 -7.92 -3.02 2.90
C ARG A 125 -7.95 -1.61 3.50
N VAL A 126 -6.79 -0.94 3.61
CA VAL A 126 -6.69 0.40 4.20
C VAL A 126 -7.08 1.46 3.18
N TYR A 127 -6.42 1.50 2.03
CA TYR A 127 -6.63 2.58 1.08
C TYR A 127 -7.94 2.46 0.30
N SER A 128 -8.32 1.27 -0.16
CA SER A 128 -9.49 1.12 -1.04
C SER A 128 -10.80 0.85 -0.28
N MET A 129 -10.75 0.14 0.85
CA MET A 129 -11.95 -0.31 1.56
C MET A 129 -12.33 0.55 2.78
N LEU A 130 -11.43 1.28 3.43
CA LEU A 130 -11.82 2.15 4.55
C LEU A 130 -12.64 3.35 4.10
N LEU A 131 -13.91 3.41 4.52
CA LEU A 131 -14.84 4.44 4.06
C LEU A 131 -15.00 5.63 5.02
N CYS A 132 -14.45 5.54 6.23
CA CYS A 132 -14.62 6.56 7.27
C CYS A 132 -13.72 7.78 7.00
N PRO A 133 -14.27 8.96 6.70
CA PRO A 133 -13.46 10.16 6.42
C PRO A 133 -12.55 10.57 7.58
N GLU A 134 -13.05 10.45 8.81
CA GLU A 134 -12.31 10.70 10.06
C GLU A 134 -11.01 9.89 10.12
N LEU A 135 -11.12 8.58 9.88
CA LEU A 135 -10.00 7.65 9.92
C LEU A 135 -9.04 7.87 8.75
N LEU A 136 -9.56 8.14 7.55
CA LEU A 136 -8.74 8.44 6.38
C LEU A 136 -7.88 9.69 6.59
N LEU A 137 -8.44 10.76 7.19
CA LEU A 137 -7.67 11.97 7.48
C LEU A 137 -6.54 11.70 8.46
N TRP A 138 -6.81 10.93 9.52
CA TRP A 138 -5.76 10.53 10.46
C TRP A 138 -4.66 9.73 9.77
N ILE A 139 -5.01 8.73 8.94
CA ILE A 139 -4.03 7.93 8.19
C ILE A 139 -3.18 8.82 7.27
N TYR A 140 -3.78 9.84 6.62
CA TYR A 140 -3.02 10.74 5.75
C TYR A 140 -1.99 11.57 6.53
N GLU A 141 -2.34 12.10 7.70
CA GLU A 141 -1.35 12.81 8.54
C GLU A 141 -0.34 11.86 9.16
N ALA A 142 -0.76 10.67 9.59
CA ALA A 142 0.10 9.64 10.17
C ALA A 142 1.14 9.10 9.16
N CYS A 143 0.80 9.06 7.87
CA CYS A 143 1.72 8.72 6.79
C CYS A 143 2.54 9.91 6.29
N ASP A 144 2.55 11.04 7.00
CA ASP A 144 3.33 12.23 6.68
C ASP A 144 3.06 12.78 5.25
N VAL A 145 1.83 12.62 4.76
CA VAL A 145 1.38 13.20 3.49
C VAL A 145 1.49 14.72 3.57
N SER A 146 1.89 15.37 2.46
CA SER A 146 2.02 16.84 2.40
C SER A 146 0.81 17.55 3.02
N PRO A 147 1.00 18.48 3.98
CA PRO A 147 -0.10 19.19 4.65
C PRO A 147 -1.07 19.88 3.68
N SER A 148 -0.57 20.33 2.52
CA SER A 148 -1.39 20.95 1.48
C SER A 148 -2.38 19.97 0.81
N LYS A 149 -1.99 18.69 0.67
CA LYS A 149 -2.87 17.62 0.15
C LYS A 149 -3.84 17.16 1.22
N VAL A 150 -3.37 16.97 2.46
CA VAL A 150 -4.26 16.60 3.58
C VAL A 150 -5.35 17.66 3.77
N LYS A 151 -4.99 18.95 3.73
CA LYS A 151 -5.96 20.04 3.82
C LYS A 151 -7.02 19.97 2.70
N LYS A 152 -6.62 19.74 1.45
CA LYS A 152 -7.56 19.56 0.34
C LYS A 152 -8.48 18.35 0.53
N ALA A 153 -7.95 17.24 1.06
CA ALA A 153 -8.76 16.06 1.37
C ALA A 153 -9.76 16.34 2.50
N LYS A 154 -9.35 17.12 3.52
CA LYS A 154 -10.24 17.62 4.57
C LYS A 154 -11.35 18.48 4.00
N ASP A 155 -11.04 19.45 3.13
CA ASP A 155 -12.06 20.29 2.49
C ASP A 155 -13.10 19.45 1.72
N VAL A 156 -12.65 18.41 1.00
CA VAL A 156 -13.53 17.43 0.32
C VAL A 156 -14.43 16.68 1.33
N ALA A 157 -13.86 16.25 2.46
CA ALA A 157 -14.61 15.56 3.52
C ALA A 157 -15.66 16.48 4.16
N GLU A 158 -15.30 17.72 4.46
CA GLU A 158 -16.20 18.72 5.06
C GLU A 158 -17.35 19.08 4.13
N GLN A 159 -17.07 19.30 2.85
CA GLN A 159 -18.09 19.54 1.83
C GLN A 159 -19.04 18.34 1.73
N GLY A 160 -18.48 17.13 1.69
CA GLY A 160 -19.24 15.88 1.65
C GLY A 160 -20.19 15.71 2.84
N LYS A 161 -19.68 15.91 4.07
CA LYS A 161 -20.47 15.84 5.31
C LYS A 161 -21.58 16.90 5.32
N SER A 162 -21.26 18.15 4.95
CA SER A 162 -22.22 19.25 4.89
C SER A 162 -23.33 19.01 3.87
N SER A 163 -22.99 18.39 2.73
CA SER A 163 -23.95 18.01 1.69
C SER A 163 -24.64 16.67 1.93
N LYS A 164 -24.41 16.01 3.08
CA LYS A 164 -24.95 14.67 3.40
C LYS A 164 -24.64 13.63 2.33
N THR A 165 -23.47 13.74 1.70
CA THR A 165 -22.98 12.78 0.71
C THR A 165 -22.67 11.44 1.40
N SER A 166 -22.86 10.32 0.69
CA SER A 166 -22.53 9.00 1.24
C SER A 166 -21.05 8.91 1.63
N THR A 167 -20.75 8.23 2.74
CA THR A 167 -19.36 8.03 3.21
C THR A 167 -18.48 7.39 2.13
N THR A 168 -19.01 6.42 1.39
CA THR A 168 -18.33 5.79 0.25
C THR A 168 -17.90 6.82 -0.81
N THR A 169 -18.79 7.73 -1.19
CA THR A 169 -18.48 8.78 -2.17
C THR A 169 -17.47 9.79 -1.60
N ILE A 170 -17.59 10.15 -0.31
CA ILE A 170 -16.64 11.04 0.36
C ILE A 170 -15.23 10.43 0.34
N ALA A 171 -15.09 9.18 0.81
CA ALA A 171 -13.83 8.45 0.82
C ALA A 171 -13.22 8.34 -0.58
N SER A 172 -14.04 7.99 -1.59
CA SER A 172 -13.60 7.94 -2.99
C SER A 172 -13.06 9.28 -3.48
N ASN A 173 -13.71 10.40 -3.13
CA ASN A 173 -13.25 11.73 -3.53
C ASN A 173 -12.00 12.18 -2.78
N MET A 174 -11.86 11.83 -1.49
CA MET A 174 -10.62 12.10 -0.73
C MET A 174 -9.42 11.39 -1.36
N ARG A 175 -9.58 10.13 -1.80
CA ARG A 175 -8.53 9.33 -2.44
C ARG A 175 -8.09 9.86 -3.81
N LYS A 176 -8.91 10.68 -4.47
CA LYS A 176 -8.49 11.40 -5.69
C LYS A 176 -7.52 12.54 -5.38
N VAL A 177 -7.49 13.01 -4.13
CA VAL A 177 -6.59 14.07 -3.66
C VAL A 177 -5.29 13.47 -3.08
N VAL A 178 -5.43 12.40 -2.29
CA VAL A 178 -4.32 11.66 -1.68
C VAL A 178 -4.29 10.27 -2.29
N ALA A 179 -3.32 10.03 -3.17
CA ALA A 179 -3.14 8.74 -3.84
C ALA A 179 -2.48 7.73 -2.90
N TRP A 180 -2.51 6.43 -3.23
CA TRP A 180 -1.83 5.40 -2.43
C TRP A 180 -0.34 5.70 -2.28
N GLU A 181 0.27 6.17 -3.36
CA GLU A 181 1.70 6.45 -3.48
C GLU A 181 2.13 7.59 -2.53
N ASP A 182 1.20 8.47 -2.13
CA ASP A 182 1.46 9.49 -1.11
C ASP A 182 1.63 8.89 0.30
N LEU A 183 1.01 7.73 0.57
CA LEU A 183 1.18 7.00 1.83
C LEU A 183 2.36 6.04 1.77
N GLU A 184 2.48 5.34 0.64
CA GLU A 184 3.41 4.22 0.43
C GLU A 184 4.86 4.61 0.66
N VAL A 185 5.27 5.81 0.23
CA VAL A 185 6.68 6.24 0.31
C VAL A 185 7.25 6.18 1.72
N ASN A 186 6.52 6.68 2.71
CA ASN A 186 6.99 6.73 4.11
C ASN A 186 6.83 5.37 4.81
N ILE A 187 5.88 4.54 4.37
CA ILE A 187 5.74 3.17 4.87
C ILE A 187 6.93 2.32 4.38
N LEU A 188 7.28 2.41 3.10
CA LEU A 188 8.44 1.71 2.55
C LEU A 188 9.75 2.21 3.17
N GLU A 189 9.89 3.50 3.43
CA GLU A 189 11.06 4.04 4.11
C GLU A 189 11.22 3.43 5.52
N TYR A 190 10.13 3.28 6.27
CA TYR A 190 10.14 2.61 7.57
C TYR A 190 10.53 1.13 7.47
N LEU A 191 10.00 0.40 6.50
CA LEU A 191 10.26 -1.04 6.34
C LEU A 191 11.69 -1.38 5.91
N ASN A 192 12.43 -0.40 5.37
CA ASN A 192 13.81 -0.57 4.90
C ASN A 192 14.87 -0.17 5.94
N GLN A 193 14.47 0.20 7.17
CA GLN A 193 15.35 0.54 8.29
C GLN A 193 15.71 -0.69 9.12
#